data_AF-A0A955WQJ5-F1
#
_entry.id   AF-A0A955WQJ5-F1
#
_cell.length_a   1.000
_cell.length_b   1.000
_cell.length_c   1.000
_cell.angle_alpha   90.00
_cell.angle_beta   90.00
_cell.angle_gamma   90.00
#
_symmetry.space_group_name_H-M   'P 1'
#
loop_
_entity.id
_entity.type
_entity.pdbx_description
1 polymer ?
#
loop_
_entity_poly.entity_id
_entity_poly.type
_entity_poly.pdbx_seq_one_letter_code
_entity_poly.pdbx_strand_id
1 'polypeptide(L)'
;MAESKAGRRLRDLFLITVAGVLTFAAFPTAWAPDLTFWPLIWFSHVPLFFVLKDKAPRAAFWWGLACGTIINAGGYYWIATLLETFGGLPLWVGLLGLLLHSLWLGLIWGLWAWFINRIGNTTSLGIEWSAPICMVALELAVPRIFPAYMGNSQYLFLPIMQIADLFGVMA
;
A
#
# COMPACT_ATOMS: atom_id res chain seq x y z
N MET A 1 30.63 -9.51 5.28
CA MET A 1 30.43 -9.08 6.68
C MET A 1 28.98 -9.35 7.06
N ALA A 2 28.73 -10.08 8.15
CA ALA A 2 27.36 -10.33 8.62
C ALA A 2 26.76 -9.02 9.16
N GLU A 3 25.64 -8.59 8.57
CA GLU A 3 24.91 -7.39 9.01
C GLU A 3 24.32 -7.62 10.41
N SER A 4 24.46 -6.62 11.30
CA SER A 4 23.89 -6.72 12.65
C SER A 4 22.36 -6.74 12.61
N LYS A 5 21.71 -7.36 13.61
CA LYS A 5 20.23 -7.42 13.70
C LYS A 5 19.58 -6.03 13.69
N ALA A 6 20.24 -5.04 14.32
CA ALA A 6 19.80 -3.65 14.32
C ALA A 6 19.94 -3.01 12.93
N GLY A 7 21.08 -3.21 12.26
CA GLY A 7 21.31 -2.71 10.90
C GLY A 7 20.27 -3.24 9.91
N ARG A 8 19.98 -4.56 9.97
CA ARG A 8 18.93 -5.18 9.15
C ARG A 8 17.56 -4.55 9.38
N ARG A 9 17.19 -4.30 10.64
CA ARG A 9 15.88 -3.71 10.98
C ARG A 9 15.76 -2.27 10.48
N LEU A 10 16.82 -1.47 10.58
CA LEU A 10 16.85 -0.10 10.06
C LEU A 10 16.72 -0.09 8.53
N ARG A 11 17.44 -0.98 7.84
CA ARG A 11 17.30 -1.17 6.39
C ARG A 11 15.86 -1.54 6.02
N ASP A 12 15.27 -2.51 6.72
CA ASP A 12 13.90 -2.94 6.43
C ASP A 12 12.90 -1.79 6.66
N LEU A 13 13.06 -1.00 7.73
CA LEU A 13 12.26 0.22 7.98
C LEU A 13 12.40 1.24 6.85
N PHE A 14 13.63 1.50 6.42
CA PHE A 14 13.89 2.39 5.29
C PHE A 14 13.19 1.90 4.02
N LEU A 15 13.34 0.62 3.67
CA LEU A 15 12.75 0.05 2.46
C LEU A 15 11.21 0.09 2.48
N ILE A 16 10.55 -0.25 3.60
CA ILE A 16 9.08 -0.14 3.65
C ILE A 16 8.61 1.32 3.60
N THR A 17 9.40 2.26 4.12
CA THR A 17 9.07 3.69 4.06
C THR A 17 9.20 4.19 2.63
N VAL A 18 10.28 3.82 1.93
CA VAL A 18 10.46 4.13 0.50
C VAL A 18 9.32 3.54 -0.32
N ALA A 19 8.98 2.25 -0.11
CA ALA A 19 7.86 1.64 -0.81
C ALA A 19 6.56 2.42 -0.59
N GLY A 20 6.22 2.70 0.67
CA GLY A 20 4.99 3.40 0.99
C GLY A 20 4.94 4.82 0.44
N VAL A 21 6.06 5.54 0.46
CA VAL A 21 6.17 6.89 -0.10
C VAL A 21 6.01 6.87 -1.62
N LEU A 22 6.66 5.94 -2.31
CA LEU A 22 6.54 5.80 -3.76
C LEU A 22 5.10 5.46 -4.18
N THR A 23 4.40 4.62 -3.41
CA THR A 23 3.01 4.25 -3.71
C THR A 23 2.08 5.45 -3.58
N PHE A 24 2.12 6.21 -2.47
CA PHE A 24 1.22 7.36 -2.35
C PHE A 24 1.59 8.50 -3.31
N ALA A 25 2.90 8.71 -3.57
CA ALA A 25 3.36 9.74 -4.50
C ALA A 25 2.95 9.47 -5.95
N ALA A 26 2.55 8.23 -6.28
CA ALA A 26 1.98 7.89 -7.58
C ALA A 26 0.58 8.47 -7.80
N PHE A 27 -0.08 8.99 -6.76
CA PHE A 27 -1.39 9.60 -6.82
C PHE A 27 -1.30 11.14 -6.73
N PRO A 28 -2.27 11.88 -7.31
CA PRO A 28 -2.38 13.31 -7.11
C PRO A 28 -2.50 13.66 -5.62
N THR A 29 -1.84 14.73 -5.18
CA THR A 29 -1.90 15.23 -3.80
C THR A 29 -2.43 16.67 -3.78
N ALA A 30 -3.02 17.11 -2.68
CA ALA A 30 -3.58 18.48 -2.61
C ALA A 30 -2.55 19.61 -2.84
N TRP A 31 -1.26 19.34 -2.60
CA TRP A 31 -0.18 20.32 -2.80
C TRP A 31 0.47 20.22 -4.18
N ALA A 32 0.19 19.16 -4.94
CA ALA A 32 0.66 18.99 -6.32
C ALA A 32 -0.38 18.22 -7.15
N PRO A 33 -1.56 18.82 -7.40
CA PRO A 33 -2.66 18.15 -8.10
C PRO A 33 -2.33 17.81 -9.56
N ASP A 34 -1.49 18.63 -10.20
CA ASP A 34 -1.07 18.45 -11.60
C ASP A 34 0.15 17.53 -11.74
N LEU A 35 0.82 17.20 -10.63
CA LEU A 35 2.02 16.39 -10.64
C LEU A 35 1.67 14.93 -10.39
N THR A 36 1.55 14.19 -11.47
CA THR A 36 1.20 12.77 -11.42
C THR A 36 2.43 11.91 -11.66
N PHE A 37 3.11 11.52 -10.59
CA PHE A 37 4.18 10.53 -10.67
C PHE A 37 3.62 9.11 -10.80
N TRP A 38 2.56 8.93 -11.58
CA TRP A 38 1.88 7.65 -11.79
C TRP A 38 2.80 6.51 -12.24
N PRO A 39 3.93 6.72 -12.97
CA PRO A 39 4.84 5.63 -13.29
C PRO A 39 5.51 5.02 -12.05
N LEU A 40 5.54 5.71 -10.92
CA LEU A 40 6.13 5.19 -9.68
C LEU A 40 5.38 3.96 -9.16
N ILE A 41 4.07 3.81 -9.46
CA ILE A 41 3.29 2.68 -8.93
C ILE A 41 3.90 1.33 -9.36
N TRP A 42 4.43 1.26 -10.59
CA TRP A 42 5.04 0.07 -11.19
C TRP A 42 6.25 -0.44 -10.42
N PHE A 43 6.95 0.46 -9.74
CA PHE A 43 8.18 0.15 -9.00
C PHE A 43 8.03 0.30 -7.49
N SER A 44 6.93 0.89 -7.01
CA SER A 44 6.73 1.23 -5.61
C SER A 44 6.82 0.03 -4.66
N HIS A 45 6.42 -1.16 -5.11
CA HIS A 45 6.43 -2.39 -4.30
C HIS A 45 7.77 -3.13 -4.31
N VAL A 46 8.70 -2.77 -5.20
CA VAL A 46 10.00 -3.44 -5.32
C VAL A 46 10.79 -3.42 -4.00
N PRO A 47 10.92 -2.29 -3.28
CA PRO A 47 11.58 -2.26 -1.97
C PRO A 47 10.91 -3.17 -0.93
N LEU A 48 9.58 -3.27 -0.95
CA LEU A 48 8.84 -4.16 -0.05
C LEU A 48 9.15 -5.63 -0.36
N PHE A 49 9.22 -6.04 -1.64
CA PHE A 49 9.60 -7.41 -1.99
C PHE A 49 10.99 -7.79 -1.47
N PHE A 50 11.96 -6.87 -1.47
CA PHE A 50 13.28 -7.10 -0.86
C PHE A 50 13.19 -7.35 0.65
N VAL A 51 12.30 -6.65 1.36
CA VAL A 51 12.07 -6.87 2.80
C VAL A 51 11.44 -8.24 3.03
N LEU A 52 10.52 -8.67 2.17
CA LEU A 52 9.73 -9.89 2.37
C LEU A 52 10.46 -11.20 2.02
N LYS A 53 11.49 -11.15 1.17
CA LYS A 53 12.21 -12.32 0.64
C LYS A 53 12.65 -13.33 1.71
N ASP A 54 13.20 -12.84 2.82
CA ASP A 54 13.79 -13.69 3.88
C ASP A 54 12.95 -13.69 5.17
N LYS A 55 11.64 -13.41 5.08
CA LYS A 55 10.75 -13.34 6.25
C LYS A 55 9.83 -14.56 6.28
N ALA A 56 9.53 -15.01 7.50
CA ALA A 56 8.41 -15.92 7.73
C ALA A 56 7.07 -15.19 7.49
N PRO A 57 5.97 -15.89 7.13
CA PRO A 57 4.70 -15.27 6.80
C PRO A 57 4.18 -14.31 7.87
N ARG A 58 4.31 -14.68 9.16
CA ARG A 58 3.91 -13.80 10.28
C ARG A 58 4.71 -12.49 10.32
N ALA A 59 6.01 -12.53 10.03
CA ALA A 59 6.83 -11.32 9.95
C ALA A 59 6.49 -10.50 8.71
N ALA A 60 6.23 -11.16 7.57
CA ALA A 60 5.77 -10.53 6.35
C ALA A 60 4.48 -9.73 6.57
N PHE A 61 3.52 -10.29 7.32
CA PHE A 61 2.29 -9.59 7.70
C PHE A 61 2.55 -8.24 8.38
N TRP A 62 3.40 -8.21 9.41
CA TRP A 62 3.67 -6.98 10.16
C TRP A 62 4.43 -5.94 9.34
N TRP A 63 5.36 -6.37 8.48
CA TRP A 63 6.06 -5.46 7.56
C TRP A 63 5.13 -4.91 6.48
N GLY A 64 4.26 -5.75 5.92
CA GLY A 64 3.22 -5.34 4.98
C GLY A 64 2.22 -4.38 5.61
N LEU A 65 1.75 -4.67 6.83
CA LEU A 65 0.85 -3.79 7.58
C LEU A 65 1.49 -2.42 7.82
N ALA A 66 2.74 -2.38 8.28
CA ALA A 66 3.46 -1.12 8.50
C ALA A 66 3.63 -0.33 7.20
N CYS A 67 4.02 -0.98 6.10
CA CYS A 67 4.10 -0.36 4.78
C CYS A 67 2.73 0.19 4.35
N GLY A 68 1.67 -0.60 4.47
CA GLY A 68 0.30 -0.21 4.16
C GLY A 68 -0.21 0.95 5.00
N THR A 69 0.16 1.01 6.27
CA THR A 69 -0.14 2.16 7.13
C THR A 69 0.56 3.42 6.65
N ILE A 70 1.82 3.35 6.20
CA ILE A 70 2.52 4.50 5.60
C ILE A 70 1.83 4.96 4.31
N ILE A 71 1.47 4.01 3.43
CA ILE A 71 0.75 4.28 2.17
C ILE A 71 -0.54 5.04 2.46
N ASN A 72 -1.36 4.52 3.38
CA ASN A 72 -2.66 5.10 3.66
C ASN A 72 -2.58 6.38 4.50
N ALA A 73 -1.63 6.50 5.42
CA ALA A 73 -1.42 7.74 6.16
C ALA A 73 -1.02 8.89 5.21
N GLY A 74 -0.19 8.60 4.21
CA GLY A 74 0.20 9.55 3.17
C GLY A 74 -0.90 9.82 2.15
N GLY A 75 -1.64 8.80 1.71
CA GLY A 75 -2.72 8.96 0.72
C GLY A 75 -4.00 9.60 1.27
N TYR A 76 -4.26 9.45 2.57
CA TYR A 76 -5.47 9.91 3.24
C TYR A 76 -5.23 10.93 4.34
N TYR A 77 -4.08 11.62 4.34
CA TYR A 77 -3.74 12.61 5.39
C TYR A 77 -4.85 13.65 5.63
N TRP A 78 -5.62 13.97 4.59
CA TRP A 78 -6.75 14.88 4.61
C TRP A 78 -7.92 14.41 5.48
N ILE A 79 -7.99 13.13 5.89
CA ILE A 79 -9.00 12.64 6.85
C ILE A 79 -8.89 13.39 8.18
N ALA A 80 -7.68 13.72 8.63
CA ALA A 80 -7.48 14.41 9.90
C ALA A 80 -8.15 15.80 9.88
N THR A 81 -7.93 16.58 8.81
CA THR A 81 -8.52 17.92 8.64
C THR A 81 -10.00 17.85 8.27
N LEU A 82 -10.46 16.78 7.62
CA LEU A 82 -11.89 16.53 7.39
C LEU A 82 -12.63 16.38 8.72
N LEU A 83 -12.12 15.55 9.63
CA LEU A 83 -12.74 15.31 10.93
C LEU A 83 -12.71 16.55 11.82
N GLU A 84 -11.65 17.35 11.73
CA GLU A 84 -11.57 18.64 12.41
C GLU A 84 -12.61 19.63 11.88
N THR A 85 -12.63 19.84 10.56
CA THR A 85 -13.43 20.90 9.92
C THR A 85 -14.92 20.56 9.92
N PHE A 86 -15.28 19.33 9.55
CA PHE A 86 -16.68 18.93 9.38
C PHE A 86 -17.23 18.15 10.57
N GLY A 87 -16.37 17.45 11.31
CA GLY A 87 -16.76 16.75 12.54
C GLY A 87 -16.78 17.62 13.78
N GLY A 88 -16.18 18.83 13.73
CA GLY A 88 -16.01 19.70 14.89
C GLY A 88 -15.12 19.08 15.98
N LEU A 89 -14.30 18.09 15.61
CA LEU A 89 -13.44 17.36 16.54
C LEU A 89 -12.08 18.06 16.68
N PRO A 90 -11.42 17.96 17.85
CA PRO A 90 -10.04 18.42 17.96
C PRO A 90 -9.10 17.67 17.00
N LEU A 91 -8.07 18.35 16.48
CA LEU A 91 -7.10 17.77 15.53
C LEU A 91 -6.50 16.43 15.97
N TRP A 92 -6.20 16.26 17.27
CA TRP A 92 -5.65 14.99 17.78
C TRP A 92 -6.61 13.80 17.62
N VAL A 93 -7.93 14.06 17.70
CA VAL A 93 -8.96 13.05 17.41
C VAL A 93 -9.01 12.76 15.91
N GLY A 94 -8.85 13.79 15.08
CA GLY A 94 -8.71 13.63 13.62
C GLY A 94 -7.51 12.76 13.24
N LEU A 95 -6.35 12.99 13.86
CA LEU A 95 -5.13 12.18 13.69
C LEU A 95 -5.33 10.73 14.14
N LEU A 96 -6.08 10.50 15.23
CA LEU A 96 -6.45 9.15 15.65
C LEU A 96 -7.35 8.48 14.61
N GLY A 97 -8.33 9.21 14.05
CA GLY A 97 -9.17 8.72 12.95
C GLY A 97 -8.35 8.33 11.72
N LEU A 98 -7.39 9.16 11.32
CA LEU A 98 -6.44 8.85 10.25
C LEU A 98 -5.61 7.59 10.54
N LEU A 99 -5.09 7.45 11.77
CA LEU A 99 -4.31 6.27 12.15
C LEU A 99 -5.16 4.99 12.09
N LEU A 100 -6.38 5.03 12.63
CA LEU A 100 -7.30 3.89 12.59
C LEU A 100 -7.67 3.50 11.15
N HIS A 101 -7.97 4.49 10.31
CA HIS A 101 -8.21 4.27 8.88
C HIS A 101 -6.99 3.64 8.18
N SER A 102 -5.81 4.18 8.46
CA SER A 102 -4.56 3.70 7.86
C SER A 102 -4.15 2.30 8.32
N LEU A 103 -4.48 1.94 9.57
CA LEU A 103 -4.33 0.58 10.08
C LEU A 103 -5.32 -0.37 9.42
N TRP A 104 -6.60 0.03 9.31
CA TRP A 104 -7.64 -0.77 8.65
C TRP A 104 -7.27 -1.10 7.20
N LEU A 105 -6.92 -0.08 6.39
CA LEU A 105 -6.50 -0.30 5.02
C LEU A 105 -5.08 -0.90 4.93
N GLY A 106 -4.25 -0.67 5.93
CA GLY A 106 -2.97 -1.35 6.08
C GLY A 106 -3.12 -2.87 6.21
N LEU A 107 -4.25 -3.38 6.71
CA LEU A 107 -4.50 -4.83 6.79
C LEU A 107 -4.51 -5.49 5.42
N ILE A 108 -4.96 -4.79 4.36
CA ILE A 108 -4.88 -5.29 2.97
C ILE A 108 -3.42 -5.63 2.64
N TRP A 109 -2.49 -4.71 2.91
CA TRP A 109 -1.07 -4.89 2.64
C TRP A 109 -0.40 -5.93 3.54
N GLY A 110 -0.81 -6.01 4.80
CA GLY A 110 -0.34 -7.05 5.72
C GLY A 110 -0.78 -8.45 5.29
N LEU A 111 -2.07 -8.61 4.98
CA LEU A 111 -2.62 -9.87 4.45
C LEU A 111 -1.99 -10.23 3.12
N TRP A 112 -1.84 -9.26 2.21
CA TRP A 112 -1.19 -9.45 0.93
C TRP A 112 0.24 -9.98 1.10
N ALA A 113 1.06 -9.31 1.92
CA ALA A 113 2.42 -9.75 2.23
C ALA A 113 2.47 -11.15 2.86
N TRP A 114 1.50 -11.48 3.73
CA TRP A 114 1.38 -12.81 4.32
C TRP A 114 1.05 -13.87 3.26
N PHE A 115 0.06 -13.62 2.40
CA PHE A 115 -0.38 -14.55 1.38
C PHE A 115 0.70 -14.81 0.33
N ILE A 116 1.37 -13.77 -0.19
CA ILE A 116 2.43 -13.98 -1.20
C ILE A 116 3.63 -14.73 -0.61
N ASN A 117 3.96 -14.50 0.67
CA ASN A 117 5.05 -15.23 1.32
C ASN A 117 4.65 -16.67 1.66
N ARG A 118 3.37 -16.92 1.97
CA ARG A 118 2.86 -18.27 2.25
C ARG A 118 2.66 -19.09 0.98
N ILE A 119 1.93 -18.54 0.00
CA ILE A 119 1.50 -19.21 -1.23
C ILE A 119 2.63 -19.18 -2.26
N GLY A 120 3.26 -18.02 -2.50
CA GLY A 120 4.30 -17.86 -3.50
C GLY A 120 5.55 -18.71 -3.24
N ASN A 121 5.84 -19.03 -1.98
CA ASN A 121 6.94 -19.92 -1.60
C ASN A 121 6.57 -21.41 -1.50
N THR A 122 5.28 -21.78 -1.50
CA THR A 122 4.85 -23.17 -1.27
C THR A 122 4.08 -23.79 -2.43
N THR A 123 3.65 -22.98 -3.39
CA THR A 123 2.86 -23.41 -4.55
C THR A 123 3.58 -23.09 -5.85
N SER A 124 3.20 -23.75 -6.94
CA SER A 124 3.74 -23.50 -8.27
C SER A 124 3.33 -22.16 -8.89
N LEU A 125 2.45 -21.38 -8.23
CA LEU A 125 1.99 -20.08 -8.72
C LEU A 125 3.09 -19.02 -8.73
N GLY A 126 4.12 -19.15 -7.88
CA GLY A 126 5.16 -18.13 -7.73
C GLY A 126 4.64 -16.81 -7.15
N ILE A 127 5.54 -15.84 -6.98
CA ILE A 127 5.19 -14.50 -6.48
C ILE A 127 4.51 -13.69 -7.58
N GLU A 128 4.88 -13.93 -8.84
CA GLU A 128 4.44 -13.23 -10.03
C GLU A 128 2.92 -13.31 -10.21
N TRP A 129 2.33 -14.48 -9.94
CA TRP A 129 0.87 -14.66 -10.02
C TRP A 129 0.17 -14.51 -8.69
N SER A 130 0.79 -14.95 -7.58
CA SER A 130 0.15 -14.82 -6.27
C SER A 130 -0.02 -13.35 -5.86
N ALA A 131 0.91 -12.47 -6.21
CA ALA A 131 0.82 -11.05 -5.88
C ALA A 131 -0.42 -10.35 -6.46
N PRO A 132 -0.66 -10.31 -7.79
CA PRO A 132 -1.84 -9.64 -8.34
C PRO A 132 -3.15 -10.31 -7.91
N ILE A 133 -3.22 -11.65 -7.91
CA ILE A 133 -4.45 -12.38 -7.53
C ILE A 133 -4.83 -12.09 -6.08
N CYS A 134 -3.87 -12.16 -5.15
CA CYS A 134 -4.16 -11.88 -3.74
C CYS A 134 -4.56 -10.42 -3.54
N MET A 135 -3.95 -9.49 -4.27
CA MET A 135 -4.28 -8.07 -4.13
C MET A 135 -5.71 -7.79 -4.60
N VAL A 136 -6.09 -8.25 -5.79
CA VAL A 136 -7.47 -8.11 -6.31
C VAL A 136 -8.48 -8.74 -5.35
N ALA A 137 -8.20 -9.94 -4.84
CA ALA A 137 -9.09 -10.62 -3.90
C ALA A 137 -9.28 -9.82 -2.59
N LEU A 138 -8.21 -9.27 -2.04
CA LEU A 138 -8.26 -8.46 -0.81
C LEU A 138 -8.95 -7.11 -1.05
N GLU A 139 -8.69 -6.48 -2.19
CA GLU A 139 -9.36 -5.25 -2.60
C GLU A 139 -10.88 -5.42 -2.74
N LEU A 140 -11.34 -6.59 -3.21
CA LEU A 140 -12.76 -6.92 -3.28
C LEU A 140 -13.36 -7.28 -1.92
N ALA A 141 -12.61 -7.97 -1.08
CA ALA A 141 -13.10 -8.49 0.20
C ALA A 141 -13.14 -7.43 1.31
N VAL A 142 -12.22 -6.46 1.29
CA VAL A 142 -12.10 -5.47 2.37
C VAL A 142 -12.94 -4.23 2.04
N PRO A 143 -13.98 -3.92 2.84
CA PRO A 143 -14.79 -2.74 2.61
C PRO A 143 -14.00 -1.46 2.88
N ARG A 144 -14.19 -0.47 2.00
CA ARG A 144 -13.50 0.82 2.03
C ARG A 144 -14.53 1.94 2.03
N ILE A 145 -14.41 2.86 2.99
CA ILE A 145 -15.23 4.08 3.03
C ILE A 145 -14.87 4.99 1.85
N PHE A 146 -13.57 5.06 1.53
CA PHE A 146 -13.04 5.78 0.38
C PHE A 146 -12.31 4.78 -0.52
N PRO A 147 -12.94 4.33 -1.62
CA PRO A 147 -12.32 3.36 -2.51
C PRO A 147 -11.23 4.04 -3.37
N ALA A 148 -9.98 3.67 -3.12
CA ALA A 148 -8.87 3.93 -4.04
C ALA A 148 -8.19 2.60 -4.39
N TYR A 149 -8.07 2.35 -5.69
CA TYR A 149 -7.40 1.18 -6.28
C TYR A 149 -6.05 1.61 -6.85
N MET A 150 -5.08 0.70 -6.90
CA MET A 150 -3.78 1.02 -7.51
C MET A 150 -3.92 1.39 -8.98
N GLY A 151 -4.81 0.72 -9.72
CA GLY A 151 -5.13 1.03 -11.12
C GLY A 151 -5.62 2.47 -11.34
N ASN A 152 -6.20 3.14 -10.32
CA ASN A 152 -6.63 4.54 -10.45
C ASN A 152 -5.46 5.49 -10.74
N SER A 153 -4.24 5.14 -10.33
CA SER A 153 -3.04 5.92 -10.68
C SER A 153 -2.81 5.98 -12.19
N GLN A 154 -3.30 4.98 -12.95
CA GLN A 154 -3.06 4.83 -14.38
C GLN A 154 -4.06 5.59 -15.26
N TYR A 155 -4.83 6.52 -14.71
CA TYR A 155 -5.85 7.28 -15.45
C TYR A 155 -5.28 8.14 -16.60
N LEU A 156 -3.97 8.34 -16.67
CA LEU A 156 -3.31 9.05 -17.78
C LEU A 156 -2.70 8.10 -18.82
N PHE A 157 -2.73 6.79 -18.59
CA PHE A 157 -2.13 5.80 -19.47
C PHE A 157 -3.21 5.06 -20.27
N LEU A 158 -3.47 5.55 -21.48
CA LEU A 158 -4.58 5.11 -22.33
C LEU A 158 -4.73 3.58 -22.48
N PRO A 159 -3.66 2.78 -22.71
CA PRO A 159 -3.80 1.33 -22.82
C PRO A 159 -4.38 0.67 -21.55
N ILE A 160 -3.96 1.12 -20.36
CA ILE A 160 -4.48 0.58 -19.10
C ILE A 160 -5.91 1.06 -18.85
N MET A 161 -6.21 2.31 -19.20
CA MET A 161 -7.59 2.83 -19.15
C MET A 161 -8.55 1.99 -20.00
N GLN A 162 -8.15 1.64 -21.23
CA GLN A 162 -8.97 0.82 -22.12
C GLN A 162 -9.18 -0.61 -21.59
N ILE A 163 -8.19 -1.18 -20.89
CA ILE A 163 -8.34 -2.45 -20.19
C ILE A 163 -9.33 -2.29 -19.02
N ALA A 164 -9.23 -1.20 -18.27
CA ALA A 164 -10.11 -0.92 -17.14
C ALA A 164 -11.58 -0.72 -17.57
N ASP A 165 -11.84 -0.21 -18.76
CA ASP A 165 -13.20 -0.10 -19.33
C ASP A 165 -13.88 -1.47 -19.50
N LEU A 166 -13.08 -2.53 -19.71
CA LEU A 166 -13.59 -3.90 -19.94
C LEU A 166 -13.60 -4.74 -18.65
N PHE A 167 -12.59 -4.59 -17.80
CA PHE A 167 -12.36 -5.49 -16.65
C PHE A 167 -12.44 -4.81 -15.28
N GLY A 168 -12.61 -3.48 -15.24
CA GLY A 168 -12.54 -2.67 -14.04
C GLY A 168 -11.10 -2.24 -13.68
N VAL A 169 -11.00 -1.29 -12.76
CA VAL A 169 -9.77 -0.54 -12.42
C VAL A 169 -8.96 -1.12 -11.24
N MET A 170 -9.25 -2.35 -10.84
CA MET A 170 -8.58 -2.98 -9.67
C MET A 170 -7.06 -3.13 -9.87
N ALA A 171 -6.37 -3.51 -8.79
CA ALA A 171 -4.91 -3.67 -8.63
C ALA A 171 -4.05 -3.67 -9.91
#